data_AF-A0A8T1TXE6-F1
#
_entry.id   AF-A0A8T1TXE6-F1
#
_cell.length_a   1.000
_cell.length_b   1.000
_cell.length_c   1.000
_cell.angle_alpha   90.00
_cell.angle_beta   90.00
_cell.angle_gamma   90.00
#
_symmetry.space_group_name_H-M   'P 1'
#
loop_
_entity.id
_entity.type
_entity.pdbx_description
1 polymer ?
#
loop_
_entity_poly.entity_id
_entity_poly.type
_entity_poly.pdbx_seq_one_letter_code
_entity_poly.pdbx_strand_id
1 'polypeptide(L)'
;MEIDISGASIGNTRNRDYVYLKSTGIMKLKNGDRVGYHLFHSVNFSQTHELPHRIRGNMSFWGLFHQEGSDRTDCRGTGFMDPKGDMIRTVAVIGMIQATMAGLKNSYCGEMKKLAWLFRQKRGESSDRIGPITAYYV
;
A
#
# COMPACT_ATOMS: atom_id res chain seq x y z
N MET A 1 8.23 -1.75 -5.27
CA MET A 1 7.67 -2.88 -4.50
C MET A 1 8.34 -4.13 -5.00
N GLU A 2 8.94 -4.90 -4.10
CA GLU A 2 9.43 -6.25 -4.41
C GLU A 2 8.31 -7.22 -4.06
N ILE A 3 7.91 -8.06 -5.02
CA ILE A 3 7.06 -9.20 -4.73
C ILE A 3 8.02 -10.37 -4.63
N ASP A 4 8.44 -10.65 -3.40
CA ASP A 4 9.23 -11.84 -3.11
C ASP A 4 8.30 -13.04 -3.21
N ILE A 5 8.43 -13.78 -4.31
CA ILE A 5 7.73 -15.04 -4.46
C ILE A 5 8.61 -16.03 -3.72
N SER A 6 8.18 -16.44 -2.52
CA SER A 6 8.81 -17.53 -1.76
C SER A 6 8.66 -18.84 -2.55
N GLY A 7 9.51 -19.00 -3.54
CA GLY A 7 9.52 -20.06 -4.54
C GLY A 7 10.93 -20.35 -5.03
N ALA A 8 11.96 -19.88 -4.31
CA ALA A 8 13.34 -20.32 -4.52
C ALA A 8 13.51 -21.86 -4.43
N SER A 9 12.50 -22.59 -3.95
CA SER A 9 12.42 -24.05 -3.96
C SER A 9 11.79 -24.67 -5.23
N ILE A 10 11.32 -23.86 -6.20
CA ILE A 10 10.75 -24.33 -7.48
C ILE A 10 11.62 -23.77 -8.61
N GLY A 11 12.71 -24.48 -8.91
CA GLY A 11 13.58 -24.41 -10.10
C GLY A 11 13.71 -23.08 -10.87
N ASN A 12 14.93 -22.54 -10.95
CA ASN A 12 15.37 -21.47 -11.87
C ASN A 12 14.46 -20.22 -12.03
N THR A 13 13.59 -19.93 -11.05
CA THR A 13 12.71 -18.76 -11.08
C THR A 13 13.43 -17.54 -10.50
N ARG A 14 13.84 -16.61 -11.36
CA ARG A 14 14.48 -15.34 -10.94
C ARG A 14 13.48 -14.41 -10.26
N ASN A 15 13.92 -13.60 -9.30
CA ASN A 15 13.03 -12.63 -8.64
C ASN A 15 12.62 -11.47 -9.57
N ARG A 16 11.47 -10.85 -9.27
CA ARG A 16 10.89 -9.76 -10.08
C ARG A 16 11.04 -8.42 -9.39
N ASP A 17 11.38 -7.40 -10.15
CA ASP A 17 11.31 -6.00 -9.72
C ASP A 17 10.24 -5.26 -10.52
N TYR A 18 9.70 -4.19 -9.93
CA TYR A 18 8.67 -3.37 -10.54
C TYR A 18 8.97 -1.90 -10.32
N VAL A 19 8.98 -1.16 -11.42
CA VAL A 19 9.04 0.30 -11.45
C VAL A 19 7.66 0.81 -11.84
N TYR A 20 7.10 1.69 -11.02
CA TYR A 20 5.76 2.23 -11.21
C TYR A 20 5.63 3.63 -10.61
N LEU A 21 4.71 4.41 -11.18
CA LEU A 21 4.16 5.58 -10.52
C LEU A 21 3.05 5.13 -9.57
N LYS A 22 3.04 5.73 -8.38
CA LYS A 22 2.02 5.53 -7.37
C LYS A 22 1.31 6.85 -7.12
N SER A 23 -0.01 6.82 -7.14
CA SER A 23 -0.82 7.91 -6.62
C SER A 23 -1.81 7.36 -5.61
N THR A 24 -1.89 7.99 -4.44
CA THR A 24 -2.86 7.63 -3.41
C THR A 24 -3.34 8.89 -2.73
N GLY A 25 -4.59 8.89 -2.33
CA GLY A 25 -5.16 10.04 -1.68
C GLY A 25 -6.62 9.84 -1.40
N ILE A 26 -7.26 10.96 -1.08
CA ILE A 26 -8.68 11.03 -0.80
C ILE A 26 -9.23 12.18 -1.61
N MET A 27 -10.35 11.96 -2.27
CA MET A 27 -11.06 12.98 -3.05
C MET A 27 -12.54 12.99 -2.70
N LYS A 28 -13.21 14.09 -3.02
CA LYS A 28 -14.67 14.18 -2.99
C LYS A 28 -15.22 13.99 -4.40
N LEU A 29 -16.14 13.06 -4.54
CA LEU A 29 -16.89 12.86 -5.77
C LEU A 29 -17.89 14.02 -5.96
N LYS A 30 -18.43 14.17 -7.18
CA LYS A 30 -19.40 15.23 -7.50
C LYS A 30 -20.68 15.13 -6.68
N ASN A 31 -21.05 13.93 -6.23
CA ASN A 31 -22.19 13.69 -5.36
C ASN A 31 -21.92 14.04 -3.88
N GLY A 32 -20.71 14.50 -3.53
CA GLY A 32 -20.31 14.85 -2.16
C GLY A 32 -19.59 13.73 -1.42
N ASP A 33 -19.60 12.50 -1.94
CA ASP A 33 -19.03 11.35 -1.27
C ASP A 33 -17.51 11.44 -1.17
N ARG A 34 -16.97 10.99 -0.03
CA ARG A 34 -15.54 10.91 0.20
C ARG A 34 -15.03 9.52 -0.21
N VAL A 35 -14.10 9.50 -1.15
CA VAL A 35 -13.45 8.26 -1.61
C VAL A 35 -11.95 8.32 -1.43
N GLY A 36 -11.38 7.25 -0.86
CA GLY A 36 -9.96 6.97 -0.96
C GLY A 36 -9.65 6.34 -2.31
N TYR A 37 -8.44 6.59 -2.82
CA TYR A 37 -7.97 5.93 -4.04
C TYR A 37 -6.51 5.50 -3.90
N HIS A 38 -6.18 4.46 -4.66
CA HIS A 38 -4.84 3.91 -4.75
C HIS A 38 -4.60 3.46 -6.17
N LEU A 39 -3.66 4.09 -6.86
CA LEU A 39 -3.31 3.82 -8.24
C LEU A 39 -1.81 3.48 -8.30
N PHE A 40 -1.49 2.41 -9.01
CA PHE A 40 -0.14 2.05 -9.38
C PHE A 40 -0.12 1.74 -10.88
N HIS A 41 0.84 2.29 -11.60
CA HIS A 41 1.02 1.98 -13.01
C HIS A 41 2.50 1.93 -13.35
N SER A 42 2.93 0.83 -13.96
CA SER A 42 4.31 0.67 -14.40
C SER A 42 4.70 1.74 -15.40
N VAL A 43 5.91 2.26 -15.24
CA VAL A 43 6.49 3.26 -16.15
C VAL A 43 7.92 2.87 -16.48
N ASN A 44 8.38 3.27 -17.66
CA ASN A 44 9.72 3.00 -18.15
C ASN A 44 10.35 4.30 -18.66
N PHE A 45 11.54 4.62 -18.16
CA PHE A 45 12.34 5.76 -18.61
C PHE A 45 13.84 5.43 -18.49
N SER A 46 14.71 6.23 -19.09
CA SER A 46 16.15 5.91 -19.24
C SER A 46 16.86 5.59 -17.91
N GLN A 47 16.43 6.21 -16.81
CA GLN A 47 17.03 6.03 -15.49
C GLN A 47 16.58 4.71 -14.81
N THR A 48 15.57 4.02 -15.34
CA THR A 48 14.99 2.79 -14.74
C THR A 48 15.44 1.55 -15.48
N HIS A 49 16.75 1.38 -15.65
CA HIS A 49 17.36 0.21 -16.27
C HIS A 49 16.98 -1.08 -15.53
N GLU A 50 17.04 -2.20 -16.24
CA GLU A 50 16.79 -3.52 -15.65
C GLU A 50 17.94 -3.91 -14.71
N LEU A 51 17.60 -4.46 -13.55
CA LEU A 51 18.60 -4.88 -12.57
C LEU A 51 19.17 -6.25 -12.95
N PRO A 52 20.49 -6.47 -12.78
CA PRO A 52 21.08 -7.79 -13.02
C PRO A 52 20.44 -8.84 -12.12
N HIS A 53 20.28 -10.06 -12.64
CA HIS A 53 19.66 -11.20 -11.96
C HIS A 53 18.17 -11.04 -11.57
N ARG A 54 17.50 -9.99 -12.05
CA ARG A 54 16.06 -9.78 -11.86
C ARG A 54 15.33 -9.74 -13.19
N ILE A 55 14.02 -9.98 -13.15
CA ILE A 55 13.12 -9.85 -14.30
C ILE A 55 12.22 -8.65 -14.04
N ARG A 56 12.25 -7.65 -14.93
CA ARG A 56 11.39 -6.47 -14.84
C ARG A 56 9.96 -6.80 -15.22
N GLY A 57 9.08 -6.88 -14.21
CA GLY A 57 7.65 -7.04 -14.41
C GLY A 57 6.95 -5.69 -14.65
N ASN A 58 5.78 -5.76 -15.28
CA ASN A 58 4.87 -4.64 -15.45
C ASN A 58 3.56 -4.91 -14.69
N MET A 59 2.99 -3.86 -14.10
CA MET A 59 1.66 -3.95 -13.49
C MET A 59 0.91 -2.65 -13.64
N SER A 60 -0.42 -2.74 -13.61
CA SER A 60 -1.30 -1.60 -13.38
C SER A 60 -2.39 -2.05 -12.44
N PHE A 61 -2.62 -1.29 -11.37
CA PHE A 61 -3.62 -1.59 -10.38
C PHE A 61 -4.30 -0.30 -9.94
N TRP A 62 -5.61 -0.34 -9.77
CA TRP A 62 -6.32 0.72 -9.08
C TRP A 62 -7.29 0.14 -8.05
N GLY A 63 -7.44 0.87 -6.95
CA GLY A 63 -8.40 0.60 -5.89
C GLY A 63 -9.09 1.89 -5.47
N LEU A 64 -10.39 1.81 -5.24
CA LEU A 64 -11.26 2.84 -4.70
C LEU A 64 -11.87 2.33 -3.39
N PHE A 65 -11.90 3.22 -2.40
CA PHE A 65 -12.39 2.97 -1.06
C PHE A 65 -13.48 3.97 -0.76
N HIS A 66 -14.73 3.56 -0.87
CA HIS A 66 -15.90 4.41 -0.64
C HIS A 66 -16.44 4.17 0.76
N GLN A 67 -16.57 5.24 1.54
CA GLN A 67 -17.10 5.14 2.89
C GLN A 67 -18.64 5.10 2.81
N GLU A 68 -19.22 3.92 3.00
CA GLU A 68 -20.68 3.73 2.99
C GLU A 68 -21.32 4.10 4.35
N GLY A 69 -20.55 4.08 5.43
CA GLY A 69 -21.03 4.36 6.79
C GLY A 69 -19.90 4.71 7.77
N SER A 70 -20.21 4.78 9.06
CA SER A 70 -19.21 5.07 10.11
C SER A 70 -18.19 3.95 10.32
N ASP A 71 -18.56 2.71 10.00
CA ASP A 71 -17.84 1.48 10.29
C ASP A 71 -17.58 0.62 9.05
N ARG A 72 -18.09 1.05 7.88
CA ARG A 72 -18.05 0.25 6.64
C ARG A 72 -17.46 1.04 5.48
N THR A 73 -16.56 0.39 4.75
CA THR A 73 -15.92 0.91 3.54
C THR A 73 -16.05 -0.13 2.42
N ASP A 74 -16.74 0.24 1.35
CA ASP A 74 -16.76 -0.54 0.12
C ASP A 74 -15.42 -0.40 -0.61
N CYS A 75 -14.85 -1.52 -1.01
CA CYS A 75 -13.53 -1.60 -1.61
C CYS A 75 -13.67 -2.20 -3.01
N ARG A 76 -13.42 -1.38 -4.04
CA ARG A 76 -13.46 -1.82 -5.44
C ARG A 76 -12.09 -1.64 -6.05
N GLY A 77 -11.70 -2.54 -6.93
CA GLY A 77 -10.44 -2.39 -7.62
C GLY A 77 -10.25 -3.44 -8.69
N THR A 78 -9.33 -3.16 -9.60
CA THR A 78 -8.88 -4.12 -10.59
C THR A 78 -7.45 -3.79 -11.00
N GLY A 79 -6.81 -4.76 -11.62
CA GLY A 79 -5.50 -4.58 -12.17
C GLY A 79 -5.09 -5.72 -13.09
N PHE A 80 -3.98 -5.50 -13.77
CA PHE A 80 -3.28 -6.51 -14.53
C PHE A 80 -1.81 -6.53 -14.09
N MET A 81 -1.19 -7.69 -14.23
CA MET A 81 0.23 -7.87 -14.01
C MET A 81 0.77 -8.78 -15.09
N ASP A 82 1.84 -8.32 -15.69
CA ASP A 82 2.72 -9.11 -16.53
C ASP A 82 4.05 -9.28 -15.77
N PRO A 83 4.26 -10.41 -15.10
CA PRO A 83 5.48 -10.66 -14.33
C PRO A 83 6.71 -10.90 -15.23
N LYS A 84 6.50 -11.07 -16.55
CA LYS A 84 7.49 -11.45 -17.57
C LYS A 84 8.31 -12.71 -17.26
N GLY A 85 9.03 -13.17 -18.30
CA GLY A 85 9.86 -14.37 -18.27
C GLY A 85 9.07 -15.66 -18.01
N ASP A 86 9.80 -16.73 -17.70
CA ASP A 86 9.24 -18.08 -17.54
C ASP A 86 8.62 -18.29 -16.16
N MET A 87 7.63 -17.45 -15.79
CA MET A 87 6.91 -17.62 -14.54
C MET A 87 5.80 -18.65 -14.66
N ILE A 88 5.74 -19.58 -13.71
CA ILE A 88 4.63 -20.52 -13.61
C ILE A 88 3.33 -19.72 -13.40
N ARG A 89 2.39 -19.85 -14.35
CA ARG A 89 1.14 -19.07 -14.39
C ARG A 89 0.36 -19.13 -13.07
N THR A 90 0.25 -20.30 -12.45
CA THR A 90 -0.48 -20.46 -11.18
C THR A 90 0.16 -19.63 -10.05
N VAL A 91 1.48 -19.60 -9.98
CA VAL A 91 2.23 -18.81 -8.99
C VAL A 91 1.99 -17.31 -9.24
N ALA A 92 1.98 -16.89 -10.50
CA ALA A 92 1.65 -15.51 -10.89
C ALA A 92 0.27 -15.07 -10.40
N VAL A 93 -0.75 -15.91 -10.66
CA VAL A 93 -2.12 -15.63 -10.27
C VAL A 93 -2.27 -15.56 -8.75
N ILE A 94 -1.66 -16.50 -8.02
CA ILE A 94 -1.70 -16.49 -6.54
C ILE A 94 -1.03 -15.23 -5.98
N GLY A 95 0.17 -14.88 -6.48
CA GLY A 95 0.87 -13.66 -6.08
C GLY A 95 0.03 -12.40 -6.33
N MET A 96 -0.67 -12.35 -7.46
CA MET A 96 -1.59 -11.26 -7.78
C MET A 96 -2.79 -11.15 -6.84
N ILE A 97 -3.40 -12.29 -6.51
CA ILE A 97 -4.50 -12.34 -5.53
C ILE A 97 -4.00 -11.85 -4.18
N GLN A 98 -2.83 -12.32 -3.73
CA GLN A 98 -2.24 -11.91 -2.45
C GLN A 98 -1.93 -10.41 -2.42
N ALA A 99 -1.31 -9.86 -3.46
CA ALA A 99 -1.00 -8.43 -3.56
C ALA A 99 -2.27 -7.57 -3.54
N THR A 100 -3.31 -7.99 -4.26
CA THR A 100 -4.61 -7.30 -4.29
C THR A 100 -5.32 -7.36 -2.94
N MET A 101 -5.32 -8.53 -2.30
CA MET A 101 -6.00 -8.75 -1.00
C MET A 101 -5.22 -8.18 0.19
N ALA A 102 -3.94 -7.83 0.03
CA ALA A 102 -3.11 -7.26 1.10
C ALA A 102 -3.71 -5.96 1.64
N GLY A 103 -4.36 -5.15 0.79
CA GLY A 103 -5.05 -3.93 1.23
C GLY A 103 -6.21 -4.23 2.20
N LEU A 104 -6.92 -5.33 1.98
CA LEU A 104 -8.05 -5.74 2.82
C LEU A 104 -7.59 -6.43 4.12
N LYS A 105 -6.55 -7.27 4.04
CA LYS A 105 -6.02 -8.00 5.20
C LYS A 105 -5.36 -7.10 6.24
N ASN A 106 -4.83 -5.95 5.81
CA ASN A 106 -4.13 -5.01 6.68
C ASN A 106 -5.02 -3.90 7.24
N SER A 107 -6.34 -3.96 7.02
CA SER A 107 -7.30 -2.95 7.50
C SER A 107 -7.24 -2.79 9.02
N TYR A 108 -7.28 -3.91 9.75
CA TYR A 108 -7.18 -3.94 11.22
C TYR A 108 -5.87 -3.31 11.72
N CYS A 109 -4.74 -3.65 11.10
CA CYS A 109 -3.45 -3.05 11.46
C CYS A 109 -3.45 -1.54 11.19
N GLY A 110 -4.06 -1.10 10.09
CA GLY A 110 -4.23 0.30 9.76
C GLY A 110 -5.05 1.06 10.79
N GLU A 111 -6.16 0.46 11.26
CA GLU A 111 -7.00 1.02 12.31
C GLU A 111 -6.24 1.17 13.63
N MET A 112 -5.58 0.10 14.09
CA MET A 112 -4.79 0.14 15.33
C MET A 112 -3.65 1.16 15.27
N LYS A 113 -2.98 1.29 14.10
CA LYS A 113 -1.96 2.33 13.89
C LYS A 113 -2.55 3.73 13.94
N LYS A 114 -3.74 3.94 13.36
CA LYS A 114 -4.45 5.23 13.40
C LYS A 114 -4.85 5.60 14.83
N LEU A 115 -5.40 4.65 15.59
CA LEU A 115 -5.74 4.85 17.00
C LEU A 115 -4.48 5.18 17.82
N ALA A 116 -3.40 4.41 17.65
CA ALA A 116 -2.14 4.66 18.34
C ALA A 116 -1.54 6.03 17.99
N TRP A 117 -1.67 6.48 16.75
CA TRP A 117 -1.25 7.82 16.32
C TRP A 117 -2.10 8.92 17.00
N LEU A 118 -3.42 8.78 17.00
CA LEU A 118 -4.34 9.72 17.67
C LEU A 118 -4.06 9.82 19.19
N PHE A 119 -3.77 8.70 19.85
CA PHE A 119 -3.39 8.71 21.27
C PHE A 119 -2.08 9.46 21.52
N ARG A 120 -1.06 9.27 20.68
CA ARG A 120 0.21 10.00 20.79
C ARG A 120 0.02 11.50 20.59
N GLN A 121 -0.79 11.90 19.61
CA GLN A 121 -1.07 13.29 19.33
C GLN A 121 -1.73 13.99 20.53
N LYS A 122 -2.78 13.37 21.11
CA LYS A 122 -3.43 13.89 22.32
C LYS A 122 -2.46 14.00 23.51
N ARG A 123 -1.56 13.03 23.69
CA ARG A 123 -0.57 13.07 24.79
C ARG A 123 0.47 14.17 24.58
N GLY A 124 0.92 14.39 23.35
CA GLY A 124 1.81 15.51 23.01
C GLY A 124 1.16 16.87 23.27
N GLU A 125 -0.10 17.03 22.84
CA GLU A 125 -0.89 18.24 23.09
C GLU A 125 -1.13 18.50 24.59
N SER A 126 -1.30 17.45 25.40
CA SER A 126 -1.39 17.58 26.86
C SER A 126 -0.06 17.98 27.50
N SER A 127 1.08 17.61 26.91
CA SER A 127 2.42 17.98 27.39
C SER A 127 2.73 19.45 27.09
N ASP A 128 2.32 19.96 25.93
CA ASP A 128 2.50 21.38 25.55
C ASP A 128 1.53 22.32 26.28
N ARG A 129 0.43 21.81 26.84
CA ARG A 129 -0.49 22.59 27.69
C ARG A 129 0.01 22.77 29.12
N ILE A 130 0.97 21.96 29.56
CA ILE A 130 1.67 22.18 30.83
C ILE A 130 2.89 23.06 30.49
N GLY A 131 2.65 24.35 30.32
CA GLY A 131 3.72 25.36 30.37
C GLY A 131 4.54 25.19 31.66
N PRO A 132 5.79 25.70 31.72
CA PRO A 132 6.72 25.37 32.78
C PRO A 132 6.09 25.67 34.14
N ILE A 133 5.74 24.62 34.88
CA ILE A 133 5.33 24.74 36.27
C ILE A 133 6.60 25.19 37.00
N THR A 134 6.69 26.50 37.18
CA THR A 134 7.64 27.14 38.06
C THR A 134 7.18 26.79 39.47
N ALA A 135 7.68 25.68 40.01
CA ALA A 135 7.54 25.36 41.42
C ALA A 135 8.78 25.89 42.14
N TYR A 136 8.56 27.02 42.82
CA TYR A 136 9.43 27.65 43.80
C TYR A 136 9.61 26.77 45.05
N TYR A 137 10.84 26.76 45.62
CA TYR A 137 11.26 26.44 47.02
C TYR A 137 10.81 25.07 47.61
N VAL A 138 11.61 24.28 48.33
CA VAL A 138 12.83 24.42 49.16
C VAL A 138 13.67 23.16 49.01
#